data_AF-A0A1S9U698-F1
#
_entry.id   AF-A0A1S9U698-F1
#
_cell.length_a   1.000
_cell.length_b   1.000
_cell.length_c   1.000
_cell.angle_alpha   90.00
_cell.angle_beta   90.00
_cell.angle_gamma   90.00
#
_symmetry.space_group_name_H-M   'P 1'
#
loop_
_entity.id
_entity.type
_entity.pdbx_description
1 polymer ?
#
loop_
_entity_poly.entity_id
_entity_poly.type
_entity_poly.pdbx_seq_one_letter_code
_entity_poly.pdbx_strand_id
1 'polypeptide(L)' 'MDIIIERACGLNVQKENITACIMTLEGKKIQTFSTKNDFIKVWLQRYVCTPVAMENTSFYRKPIVKFLESKGVKF' A
#
# COMPACT_ATOMS: atom_id res chain seq x y z
N MET A 1 -24.46 -7.64 -6.32
CA MET A 1 -23.11 -7.09 -6.48
C MET A 1 -22.27 -7.78 -5.42
N ASP A 2 -21.54 -8.83 -5.80
CA ASP A 2 -20.74 -9.61 -4.86
C ASP A 2 -19.42 -8.90 -4.57
N ILE A 3 -19.08 -8.73 -3.29
CA ILE A 3 -17.81 -8.15 -2.87
C ILE A 3 -16.77 -9.27 -2.88
N ILE A 4 -15.97 -9.31 -3.94
CA ILE A 4 -14.93 -10.34 -4.13
C ILE A 4 -13.69 -10.05 -3.26
N ILE A 5 -13.48 -8.77 -2.90
CA ILE A 5 -12.34 -8.32 -2.09
C ILE A 5 -12.87 -7.40 -0.98
N GLU A 6 -12.92 -7.92 0.25
CA GLU A 6 -13.41 -7.16 1.42
C GLU A 6 -12.43 -6.06 1.87
N ARG A 7 -11.15 -6.20 1.51
CA ARG A 7 -10.06 -5.28 1.90
C ARG A 7 -9.04 -5.15 0.77
N ALA A 8 -8.90 -3.96 0.21
CA ALA A 8 -7.91 -3.65 -0.83
C ALA A 8 -7.07 -2.44 -0.42
N CYS A 9 -5.79 -2.43 -0.81
CA CYS A 9 -4.93 -1.26 -0.63
C CYS A 9 -4.39 -0.77 -1.97
N GLY A 10 -4.47 0.54 -2.20
CA GLY A 10 -3.77 1.24 -3.27
C GLY A 10 -2.56 1.98 -2.72
N LEU A 11 -1.40 1.89 -3.38
CA LEU A 11 -0.20 2.67 -3.08
C LEU A 11 0.10 3.64 -4.23
N ASN A 12 0.21 4.92 -3.89
CA ASN A 12 0.80 5.95 -4.73
C ASN A 12 2.22 6.25 -4.22
N VAL A 13 3.22 5.95 -5.05
CA VAL A 13 4.63 6.07 -4.72
C VAL A 13 5.22 7.31 -5.37
N GLN A 14 5.76 8.21 -4.56
CA GLN A 14 6.54 9.37 -4.98
C GLN A 14 7.98 9.25 -4.44
N LYS A 15 8.86 10.18 -4.85
CA LYS A 15 10.29 10.16 -4.47
C LYS A 15 10.51 10.08 -2.95
N GLU A 16 9.76 10.87 -2.20
CA GLU A 16 9.98 11.06 -0.75
C GLU A 16 8.83 10.52 0.12
N ASN A 17 7.69 10.24 -0.51
CA ASN A 17 6.47 9.84 0.18
C ASN A 17 5.76 8.67 -0.52
N ILE A 18 5.06 7.86 0.26
CA ILE A 18 4.16 6.80 -0.19
C ILE A 18 2.79 7.08 0.43
N THR A 19 1.80 7.31 -0.40
CA THR A 19 0.41 7.45 0.05
C THR A 19 -0.28 6.10 -0.10
N ALA A 20 -0.75 5.56 1.02
CA ALA A 20 -1.48 4.32 1.07
C ALA A 20 -2.97 4.60 1.28
N CYS A 21 -3.81 3.91 0.53
CA CYS A 21 -5.26 4.05 0.55
C CYS A 21 -5.89 2.67 0.75
N ILE A 22 -6.54 2.45 1.89
CA ILE A 22 -7.24 1.21 2.19
C ILE A 22 -8.73 1.44 1.98
N MET A 23 -9.34 0.53 1.21
CA MET A 23 -10.77 0.38 1.07
C MET A 23 -11.23 -0.82 1.89
N THR A 24 -12.15 -0.57 2.82
CA THR A 24 -12.85 -1.58 3.62
C THR A 24 -14.36 -1.36 3.52
N LEU A 25 -15.15 -2.30 4.03
CA LEU A 25 -16.61 -2.14 4.17
C LEU A 25 -17.00 -0.94 5.06
N GLU A 26 -16.14 -0.57 6.02
CA GLU A 26 -16.35 0.58 6.91
C GLU A 26 -15.97 1.93 6.25
N GLY A 27 -15.42 1.88 5.03
CA GLY A 27 -15.03 3.06 4.26
C GLY A 27 -13.55 3.11 3.91
N LYS A 28 -13.12 4.31 3.49
CA LYS A 28 -11.78 4.59 2.96
C LYS A 28 -10.88 5.19 4.06
N LYS A 29 -9.65 4.67 4.17
CA LYS A 29 -8.60 5.24 5.01
C LYS A 29 -7.41 5.62 4.15
N ILE A 30 -6.95 6.86 4.25
CA ILE A 30 -5.79 7.36 3.49
C ILE A 30 -4.74 7.81 4.48
N GLN A 31 -3.50 7.39 4.25
CA GLN A 31 -2.38 7.86 5.05
C GLN A 31 -1.12 7.98 4.19
N THR A 32 -0.37 9.06 4.42
CA THR A 32 0.90 9.31 3.74
C THR A 32 2.06 9.01 4.67
N PHE A 33 3.03 8.28 4.16
CA PHE A 33 4.26 7.89 4.85
C PHE A 33 5.46 8.44 4.11
N SER A 34 6.56 8.71 4.81
CA SER A 34 7.83 8.95 4.13
C SER A 34 8.42 7.63 3.61
N THR A 35 9.06 7.65 2.45
CA THR A 35 9.81 6.50 1.91
C THR A 35 10.96 6.03 2.81
N LYS A 36 11.37 6.87 3.77
CA LYS A 36 12.44 6.59 4.73
C LYS A 36 11.96 5.81 5.96
N ASN A 37 10.65 5.64 6.14
CA ASN A 37 10.08 5.07 7.36
C ASN A 37 9.33 3.76 7.10
N ASP A 38 9.59 2.76 7.94
CA ASP A 38 8.96 1.44 7.92
C ASP A 38 7.48 1.43 8.40
N PHE A 39 6.91 2.56 8.85
CA PHE A 39 5.53 2.62 9.37
C PHE A 39 4.47 2.12 8.38
N ILE A 40 4.71 2.23 7.07
CA ILE A 40 3.80 1.72 6.06
C ILE A 40 3.55 0.20 6.21
N LYS A 41 4.56 -0.57 6.62
CA LYS A 41 4.42 -2.02 6.86
C LYS A 41 3.44 -2.29 7.99
N VAL A 42 3.64 -1.62 9.13
CA VAL A 42 2.79 -1.78 10.31
C VAL A 42 1.34 -1.42 9.96
N TRP A 43 1.17 -0.38 9.16
CA TRP A 43 -0.14 0.03 8.70
C TRP A 43 -0.80 -1.02 7.78
N LEU A 44 -0.10 -1.51 6.76
CA LEU A 44 -0.61 -2.56 5.87
C LEU A 44 -0.95 -3.86 6.62
N GLN A 45 -0.12 -4.26 7.58
CA GLN A 45 -0.36 -5.43 8.42
C GLN A 45 -1.57 -5.26 9.34
N ARG A 46 -1.75 -4.06 9.93
CA ARG A 46 -2.88 -3.76 10.81
C ARG A 46 -4.24 -3.93 10.11
N TYR A 47 -4.29 -3.71 8.81
CA TYR A 47 -5.52 -3.79 8.02
C TYR A 47 -5.64 -5.06 7.16
N VAL A 48 -4.68 -6.00 7.26
CA VAL A 48 -4.69 -7.30 6.57
C VAL A 48 -4.94 -7.15 5.05
N CYS A 49 -4.34 -6.14 4.44
CA CYS A 49 -4.49 -5.90 3.01
C CYS A 49 -3.65 -6.92 2.23
N THR A 50 -4.32 -7.80 1.48
CA THR A 50 -3.67 -8.91 0.77
C THR A 50 -3.45 -8.61 -0.71
N PRO A 51 -4.33 -7.87 -1.43
CA PRO A 51 -3.99 -7.26 -2.70
C PRO A 51 -3.59 -5.79 -2.50
N VAL A 52 -2.34 -5.47 -2.88
CA VAL A 52 -1.83 -4.10 -2.90
C VAL A 52 -1.64 -3.68 -4.35
N ALA A 53 -2.55 -2.86 -4.87
CA ALA A 53 -2.38 -2.24 -6.17
C ALA A 53 -1.41 -1.05 -6.07
N MET A 54 -0.49 -0.89 -7.02
CA MET A 54 0.43 0.24 -7.05
C MET A 54 0.28 1.03 -8.35
N GLU A 55 0.29 2.35 -8.25
CA GLU A 55 0.26 3.24 -9.42
C GLU A 55 1.49 2.99 -10.32
N ASN A 56 1.27 2.84 -11.64
CA ASN A 56 2.28 2.34 -12.57
C ASN A 56 3.24 3.41 -13.13
N THR A 57 3.17 4.64 -12.63
CA THR A 57 3.74 5.84 -13.26
C THR A 57 5.08 6.29 -12.70
N SER A 58 5.56 5.70 -11.60
CA SER A 58 6.73 6.21 -10.89
C SER A 58 8.00 5.38 -11.17
N PHE A 59 9.09 6.03 -11.61
CA PHE A 59 10.43 5.43 -11.68
C PHE A 59 10.86 4.76 -10.36
N TYR A 60 10.36 5.28 -9.24
CA TYR A 60 10.58 4.78 -7.88
C TYR A 60 9.80 3.50 -7.54
N ARG A 61 8.93 2.99 -8.43
CA ARG A 61 8.14 1.78 -8.21
C ARG A 61 9.00 0.56 -7.93
N LYS A 62 9.96 0.24 -8.81
CA LYS A 62 10.82 -0.96 -8.66
C LYS A 62 11.57 -1.02 -7.31
N PRO A 63 12.29 0.03 -6.87
CA PRO A 63 12.99 -0.04 -5.58
C PRO A 63 12.01 -0.13 -4.40
N ILE A 64 10.84 0.52 -4.46
CA ILE A 64 9.86 0.45 -3.37
C ILE A 64 9.14 -0.89 -3.33
N VAL A 65 8.77 -1.47 -4.48
CA VAL A 65 8.21 -2.84 -4.54
C VAL A 65 9.20 -3.81 -3.91
N LYS A 66 10.48 -3.78 -4.31
CA LYS A 66 11.50 -4.66 -3.73
C LYS A 66 11.69 -4.45 -2.23
N PHE A 67 11.63 -3.19 -1.77
CA PHE A 67 11.66 -2.88 -0.34
C PHE A 67 10.45 -3.48 0.39
N LEU A 68 9.24 -3.30 -0.12
CA LEU A 68 8.02 -3.81 0.51
C LEU A 68 7.91 -5.35 0.45
N GLU A 69 8.35 -5.98 -0.65
CA GLU A 69 8.48 -7.43 -0.78
C GLU A 69 9.49 -7.99 0.23
N SER A 70 10.65 -7.34 0.41
CA SER A 70 11.63 -7.72 1.44
C SER A 70 11.05 -7.65 2.86
N LYS A 71 9.97 -6.87 3.04
CA LYS A 71 9.26 -6.69 4.30
C LYS A 71 8.04 -7.62 4.42
N GLY A 72 7.75 -8.45 3.41
CA GLY A 72 6.68 -9.46 3.40
C GLY A 72 5.35 -9.00 2.80
N VAL A 73 5.30 -7.85 2.13
CA VAL A 73 4.11 -7.37 1.42
C VAL A 73 4.02 -8.03 0.04
N LYS A 74 2.84 -8.49 -0.36
CA LYS A 74 2.57 -9.06 -1.69
C LYS A 74 1.76 -8.07 -2.54
N PHE A 75 2.07 -8.01 -3.84
CA PHE A 75 1.46 -7.12 -4.83
C PHE A 75 0.73 -7.93 -5.89
#